data_AF-A0A1Y4BBG5-F1
#
_entry.id   AF-A0A1Y4BBG5-F1
#
_cell.length_a   1.000
_cell.length_b   1.000
_cell.length_c   1.000
_cell.angle_alpha   90.00
_cell.angle_beta   90.00
_cell.angle_gamma   90.00
#
_symmetry.space_group_name_H-M   'P 1'
#
loop_
_entity.id
_entity.type
_entity.pdbx_description
1 polymer ?
#
loop_
_entity_poly.entity_id
_entity_poly.type
_entity_poly.pdbx_seq_one_letter_code
_entity_poly.pdbx_strand_id
1 'polypeptide(L)'
;MCKKIRSYLVISLFFVLSCGFIFSMKSEAASKDWYKQILESNTGVYRKKSNGVTKTAYRSEFHYYKLLDINKDGKKELLLSDAPDSWIDYTNKVVILTHHKKKVKVLDIIDGPAGGGELYYSKKRLIIFDRLAGYSHYSIYKLYKGKRKKTLDLKYYQANHYGYSPYPTCFKNGKKCSEKTYYKYLDKYNIGKNDVTYKKII
;
A
#
# COMPACT_ATOMS: atom_id res chain seq x y z
N MET A 1 69.97 28.12 -18.50
CA MET A 1 69.31 26.89 -18.00
C MET A 1 68.86 27.16 -16.57
N CYS A 2 67.64 27.62 -16.29
CA CYS A 2 66.37 26.90 -16.20
C CYS A 2 66.16 26.16 -14.87
N LYS A 3 64.99 26.45 -14.25
CA LYS A 3 64.24 25.76 -13.16
C LYS A 3 64.51 26.27 -11.73
N LYS A 4 63.52 26.46 -10.86
CA LYS A 4 62.03 26.45 -10.95
C LYS A 4 61.50 27.06 -9.64
N ILE A 5 60.42 27.83 -9.76
CA ILE A 5 59.59 28.42 -8.70
C ILE A 5 58.86 27.33 -7.89
N ARG A 6 58.66 27.55 -6.59
CA ARG A 6 57.46 27.10 -5.87
C ARG A 6 57.01 28.15 -4.84
N SER A 7 56.11 29.02 -5.28
CA SER A 7 55.25 29.85 -4.44
C SER A 7 54.11 28.99 -3.90
N TYR A 8 53.88 29.00 -2.59
CA TYR A 8 52.69 28.41 -1.99
C TYR A 8 51.55 29.44 -2.04
N LEU A 9 50.65 29.23 -2.99
CA LEU A 9 49.37 29.93 -3.10
C LEU A 9 48.40 29.33 -2.08
N VAL A 10 48.06 30.10 -1.04
CA VAL A 10 46.97 29.76 -0.11
C VAL A 10 45.65 30.07 -0.81
N ILE A 11 44.95 29.04 -1.28
CA ILE A 11 43.58 29.17 -1.79
C ILE A 11 42.64 29.05 -0.59
N SER A 12 42.09 30.17 -0.17
CA SER A 12 40.96 30.26 0.76
C SER A 12 39.74 29.55 0.16
N LEU A 13 39.41 28.37 0.70
CA LEU A 13 38.19 27.65 0.36
C LEU A 13 37.01 28.31 1.09
N PHE A 14 36.24 29.12 0.36
CA PHE A 14 34.93 29.59 0.81
C PHE A 14 33.99 28.38 0.91
N PHE A 15 33.86 27.82 2.12
CA PHE A 15 32.76 26.93 2.45
C PHE A 15 31.51 27.79 2.63
N VAL A 16 30.65 27.80 1.62
CA VAL A 16 29.28 28.30 1.72
C VAL A 16 28.56 27.38 2.70
N LEU A 17 28.46 27.80 3.97
CA LEU A 17 27.45 27.29 4.88
C LEU A 17 26.08 27.71 4.34
N SER A 18 25.49 26.88 3.48
CA SER A 18 24.05 26.88 3.33
C SER A 18 23.48 26.32 4.64
N CYS A 19 23.08 27.23 5.53
CA CYS A 19 22.22 26.95 6.66
C CYS A 19 20.92 26.34 6.14
N GLY A 20 20.93 25.02 5.91
CA GLY A 20 19.72 24.23 5.84
C GLY A 20 19.03 24.37 7.18
N PHE A 21 17.89 25.05 7.19
CA PHE A 21 16.96 25.05 8.32
C PHE A 21 16.61 23.61 8.67
N ILE A 22 17.34 23.02 9.63
CA ILE A 22 16.91 21.79 10.28
C ILE A 22 15.86 22.22 11.28
N PHE A 23 14.60 22.29 10.83
CA PHE A 23 13.48 22.21 11.75
C PHE A 23 13.54 20.84 12.42
N SER A 24 14.19 20.79 13.59
CA SER A 24 14.04 19.71 14.55
C SER A 24 12.63 19.81 15.14
N MET A 25 11.62 19.40 14.36
CA MET A 25 10.28 19.23 14.90
C MET A 25 10.30 18.07 15.89
N LYS A 26 9.83 18.35 17.11
CA LYS A 26 9.42 17.39 18.15
C LYS A 26 8.99 16.05 17.53
N SER A 27 9.83 15.04 17.77
CA SER A 27 9.94 13.78 17.02
C SER A 27 8.72 12.87 17.07
N GLU A 28 7.74 13.16 17.92
CA GLU A 28 6.55 12.33 18.13
C GLU A 28 5.27 12.94 17.53
N ALA A 29 5.12 14.27 17.59
CA ALA A 29 4.00 14.97 16.94
C ALA A 29 4.12 14.94 15.41
N ALA A 30 5.33 15.18 14.87
CA ALA A 30 5.61 15.04 13.44
C ALA A 30 5.41 13.60 12.93
N SER A 31 5.54 12.60 13.81
CA SER A 31 5.26 11.20 13.48
C SER A 31 3.77 10.84 13.50
N LYS A 32 2.92 11.58 14.23
CA LYS A 32 1.46 11.34 14.26
C LYS A 32 0.75 11.92 13.04
N ASP A 33 1.26 13.04 12.53
CA ASP A 33 0.63 13.82 11.45
C ASP A 33 1.37 13.75 10.11
N TRP A 34 2.29 12.80 9.93
CA TRP A 34 3.10 12.62 8.71
C TRP A 34 2.29 12.60 7.41
N TYR A 35 1.03 12.18 7.48
CA TYR A 35 0.13 12.07 6.34
C TYR A 35 -0.34 13.44 5.85
N LYS A 36 -0.39 14.48 6.71
CA LYS A 36 -0.89 15.81 6.33
C LYS A 36 -0.06 16.43 5.21
N GLN A 37 1.26 16.33 5.31
CA GLN A 37 2.20 16.78 4.26
C GLN A 37 1.96 16.08 2.91
N ILE A 38 1.48 14.83 2.94
CA ILE A 38 1.12 14.10 1.73
C ILE A 38 -0.22 14.58 1.18
N LEU A 39 -1.20 14.85 2.05
CA LEU A 39 -2.50 15.35 1.63
C LEU A 39 -2.39 16.76 1.02
N GLU A 40 -1.59 17.64 1.63
CA GLU A 40 -1.33 19.02 1.18
C GLU A 40 -0.47 19.09 -0.10
N SER A 41 0.33 18.05 -0.37
CA SER A 41 1.16 17.98 -1.57
C SER A 41 0.43 17.31 -2.72
N ASN A 42 0.63 17.81 -3.94
CA ASN A 42 0.14 17.18 -5.18
C ASN A 42 1.23 16.49 -6.01
N THR A 43 2.47 16.42 -5.53
CA THR A 43 3.65 16.05 -6.35
C THR A 43 4.29 14.71 -5.99
N GLY A 44 3.75 14.00 -4.98
CA GLY A 44 4.28 12.70 -4.55
C GLY A 44 4.28 11.63 -5.66
N VAL A 45 5.33 10.80 -5.67
CA VAL A 45 5.43 9.64 -6.58
C VAL A 45 5.65 8.37 -5.76
N TYR A 46 4.78 7.39 -5.95
CA TYR A 46 4.80 6.12 -5.25
C TYR A 46 5.19 5.00 -6.19
N ARG A 47 6.11 4.14 -5.76
CA ARG A 47 6.58 3.00 -6.54
C ARG A 47 6.59 1.73 -5.71
N LYS A 48 6.10 0.64 -6.31
CA LYS A 48 6.10 -0.69 -5.68
C LYS A 48 6.49 -1.74 -6.70
N LYS A 49 7.62 -2.41 -6.45
CA LYS A 49 8.04 -3.59 -7.22
C LYS A 49 7.45 -4.87 -6.63
N SER A 50 6.86 -5.70 -7.48
CA SER A 50 6.34 -7.03 -7.15
C SER A 50 6.49 -7.94 -8.37
N ASN A 51 7.06 -9.15 -8.17
CA ASN A 51 7.26 -10.15 -9.24
C ASN A 51 7.90 -9.59 -10.53
N GLY A 52 8.95 -8.77 -10.39
CA GLY A 52 9.64 -8.16 -11.54
C GLY A 52 8.97 -6.90 -12.10
N VAL A 53 7.67 -6.73 -11.91
CA VAL A 53 6.90 -5.57 -12.38
C VAL A 53 6.95 -4.43 -11.37
N THR A 54 7.12 -3.20 -11.85
CA THR A 54 7.05 -1.98 -11.03
C THR A 54 5.76 -1.25 -11.30
N LYS A 55 4.92 -1.12 -10.27
CA LYS A 55 3.76 -0.23 -10.28
C LYS A 55 4.18 1.16 -9.86
N THR A 56 3.64 2.18 -10.52
CA THR A 56 3.85 3.59 -10.20
C THR A 56 2.50 4.28 -10.07
N ALA A 57 2.37 5.15 -9.07
CA ALA A 57 1.22 6.00 -8.87
C ALA A 57 1.68 7.41 -8.50
N TYR A 58 0.91 8.41 -8.90
CA TYR A 58 1.17 9.82 -8.68
C TYR A 58 0.15 10.35 -7.69
N ARG A 59 0.60 11.18 -6.76
CA ARG A 59 -0.26 11.77 -5.72
C ARG A 59 -1.45 12.51 -6.33
N SER A 60 -1.27 13.13 -7.49
CA SER A 60 -2.31 13.86 -8.25
C SER A 60 -3.46 13.02 -8.76
N GLU A 61 -3.31 11.68 -8.81
CA GLU A 61 -4.40 10.78 -9.20
C GLU A 61 -5.45 10.64 -8.09
N PHE A 62 -5.12 10.98 -6.84
CA PHE A 62 -5.97 10.66 -5.69
C PHE A 62 -6.72 11.87 -5.15
N HIS A 63 -8.04 11.72 -5.00
CA HIS A 63 -8.94 12.76 -4.50
C HIS A 63 -9.58 12.39 -3.16
N TYR A 64 -9.35 11.18 -2.68
CA TYR A 64 -9.92 10.64 -1.46
C TYR A 64 -8.85 9.98 -0.58
N TYR A 65 -9.06 10.00 0.72
CA TYR A 65 -8.15 9.39 1.69
C TYR A 65 -8.88 8.73 2.87
N LYS A 66 -8.20 7.77 3.49
CA LYS A 66 -8.59 7.19 4.77
C LYS A 66 -7.36 6.93 5.64
N LEU A 67 -7.52 7.12 6.94
CA LEU A 67 -6.54 6.69 7.93
C LEU A 67 -7.08 5.50 8.71
N LEU A 68 -6.30 4.41 8.78
CA LEU A 68 -6.68 3.18 9.47
C LEU A 68 -5.49 2.66 10.27
N ASP A 69 -5.68 2.35 11.54
CA ASP A 69 -4.72 1.51 12.29
C ASP A 69 -5.06 0.04 12.00
N ILE A 70 -4.50 -0.50 10.92
CA ILE A 70 -4.88 -1.80 10.38
C ILE A 70 -4.39 -2.92 11.29
N ASN A 71 -3.15 -2.83 11.79
CA ASN A 71 -2.54 -3.86 12.60
C ASN A 71 -2.72 -3.65 14.12
N LYS A 72 -3.43 -2.60 14.54
CA LYS A 72 -3.72 -2.25 15.94
C LYS A 72 -2.43 -2.06 16.75
N ASP A 73 -1.46 -1.35 16.17
CA ASP A 73 -0.19 -1.00 16.83
C ASP A 73 -0.11 0.50 17.22
N GLY A 74 -1.21 1.24 17.04
CA GLY A 74 -1.31 2.66 17.33
C GLY A 74 -0.85 3.55 16.17
N LYS A 75 -0.30 3.00 15.08
CA LYS A 75 0.10 3.74 13.89
C LYS A 75 -0.94 3.55 12.80
N LYS A 76 -1.38 4.66 12.22
CA LYS A 76 -2.33 4.65 11.12
C LYS A 76 -1.59 4.53 9.79
N GLU A 77 -2.04 3.60 8.96
CA GLU A 77 -1.82 3.62 7.52
C GLU A 77 -2.67 4.69 6.86
N LEU A 78 -2.12 5.32 5.81
CA LEU A 78 -2.83 6.22 4.92
C LEU A 78 -3.19 5.45 3.64
N LEU A 79 -4.47 5.41 3.32
CA LEU A 79 -4.97 4.92 2.04
C LEU A 79 -5.34 6.16 1.21
N LEU A 80 -4.87 6.21 -0.02
CA LEU A 80 -5.23 7.21 -1.04
C LEU A 80 -6.01 6.51 -2.15
N SER A 81 -7.13 7.08 -2.57
CA SER A 81 -7.96 6.55 -3.63
C SER A 81 -8.44 7.65 -4.58
N ASP A 82 -8.61 7.28 -5.85
CA ASP A 82 -9.26 8.08 -6.89
C ASP A 82 -10.79 7.97 -6.84
N ALA A 83 -11.31 6.99 -6.10
CA ALA A 83 -12.74 6.76 -5.85
C ALA A 83 -13.14 7.01 -4.37
N PRO A 84 -14.41 7.34 -4.09
CA PRO A 84 -14.89 7.64 -2.74
C PRO A 84 -15.15 6.41 -1.86
N ASP A 85 -15.25 5.22 -2.44
CA ASP A 85 -15.64 3.98 -1.77
C ASP A 85 -14.57 2.88 -1.89
N SER A 86 -14.82 1.74 -1.25
CA SER A 86 -13.89 0.62 -1.21
C SER A 86 -13.92 -0.26 -2.46
N TRP A 87 -14.83 -0.02 -3.40
CA TRP A 87 -14.92 -0.78 -4.64
C TRP A 87 -13.84 -0.32 -5.61
N ILE A 88 -13.03 -1.27 -6.04
CA ILE A 88 -11.89 -1.04 -6.92
C ILE A 88 -12.17 -1.80 -8.22
N ASP A 89 -12.86 -1.15 -9.16
CA ASP A 89 -12.97 -1.64 -10.52
C ASP A 89 -11.69 -1.38 -11.33
N TYR A 90 -11.68 -1.81 -12.59
CA TYR A 90 -10.51 -1.70 -13.46
C TYR A 90 -10.07 -0.25 -13.76
N THR A 91 -10.87 0.75 -13.39
CA THR A 91 -10.55 2.17 -13.55
C THR A 91 -10.03 2.81 -12.27
N ASN A 92 -10.19 2.14 -11.12
CA ASN A 92 -9.84 2.69 -9.82
C ASN A 92 -8.47 2.21 -9.33
N LYS A 93 -7.84 3.06 -8.54
CA LYS A 93 -6.51 2.85 -7.97
C LYS A 93 -6.50 3.20 -6.48
N VAL A 94 -5.80 2.37 -5.71
CA VAL A 94 -5.54 2.62 -4.29
C VAL A 94 -4.06 2.49 -3.98
N VAL A 95 -3.51 3.48 -3.27
CA VAL A 95 -2.17 3.42 -2.70
C VAL A 95 -2.26 3.33 -1.19
N ILE A 96 -1.53 2.38 -0.61
CA ILE A 96 -1.45 2.19 0.84
C ILE A 96 -0.07 2.59 1.31
N LEU A 97 -0.01 3.58 2.18
CA LEU A 97 1.20 4.14 2.76
C LEU A 97 1.24 3.87 4.27
N THR A 98 2.44 3.70 4.80
CA THR A 98 2.69 3.64 6.25
C THR A 98 3.93 4.44 6.60
N HIS A 99 4.06 4.84 7.87
CA HIS A 99 5.23 5.53 8.38
C HIS A 99 6.04 4.63 9.30
N HIS A 100 7.29 4.39 8.91
CA HIS A 100 8.17 3.49 9.64
C HIS A 100 9.59 4.04 9.68
N LYS A 101 10.15 4.15 10.88
CA LYS A 101 11.49 4.73 11.13
C LYS A 101 11.62 6.11 10.46
N LYS A 102 10.66 7.01 10.72
CA LYS A 102 10.62 8.38 10.18
C LYS A 102 10.55 8.49 8.65
N LYS A 103 10.19 7.40 7.96
CA LYS A 103 10.09 7.36 6.49
C LYS A 103 8.73 6.86 6.07
N VAL A 104 8.15 7.51 5.06
CA VAL A 104 6.97 7.01 4.35
C VAL A 104 7.38 5.77 3.54
N LYS A 105 6.56 4.73 3.61
CA LYS A 105 6.75 3.47 2.91
C LYS A 105 5.48 3.11 2.16
N VAL A 106 5.63 2.71 0.91
CA VAL A 106 4.54 2.17 0.09
C VAL A 106 4.34 0.69 0.48
N LEU A 107 3.21 0.39 1.10
CA LEU A 107 2.80 -0.98 1.40
C LEU A 107 2.27 -1.67 0.15
N ASP A 108 1.41 -1.00 -0.60
CA ASP A 108 0.83 -1.52 -1.83
C ASP A 108 0.38 -0.44 -2.81
N ILE A 109 0.28 -0.84 -4.08
CA ILE A 109 -0.39 -0.11 -5.16
C ILE A 109 -1.33 -1.11 -5.82
N ILE A 110 -2.63 -0.86 -5.69
CA ILE A 110 -3.70 -1.71 -6.21
C ILE A 110 -4.30 -0.97 -7.39
N ASP A 111 -4.25 -1.60 -8.55
CA ASP A 111 -4.99 -1.20 -9.75
C ASP A 111 -6.11 -2.25 -9.83
N GLY A 112 -7.36 -1.85 -9.91
CA GLY A 112 -8.45 -2.80 -9.76
C GLY A 112 -8.45 -3.90 -10.81
N PRO A 113 -8.84 -5.13 -10.44
CA PRO A 113 -8.98 -6.22 -11.40
C PRO A 113 -10.18 -5.97 -12.32
N ALA A 114 -10.17 -6.58 -13.52
CA ALA A 114 -11.21 -6.39 -14.54
C ALA A 114 -12.65 -6.64 -14.04
N GLY A 115 -12.84 -7.53 -13.06
CA GLY A 115 -14.16 -7.85 -12.48
C GLY A 115 -14.45 -7.15 -11.15
N GLY A 116 -13.59 -6.20 -10.77
CA GLY A 116 -13.69 -5.43 -9.54
C GLY A 116 -13.12 -6.12 -8.31
N GLY A 117 -12.89 -5.34 -7.27
CA GLY A 117 -12.25 -5.80 -6.05
C GLY A 117 -12.60 -4.88 -4.89
N GLU A 118 -12.20 -5.29 -3.68
CA GLU A 118 -12.48 -4.50 -2.48
C GLU A 118 -11.32 -4.55 -1.48
N LEU A 119 -11.25 -3.50 -0.67
CA LEU A 119 -10.36 -3.42 0.48
C LEU A 119 -11.12 -3.60 1.78
N TYR A 120 -10.68 -4.58 2.57
CA TYR A 120 -11.15 -4.78 3.93
C TYR A 120 -10.01 -4.73 4.94
N TYR A 121 -10.37 -4.51 6.19
CA TYR A 121 -9.45 -4.63 7.32
C TYR A 121 -10.14 -5.33 8.48
N SER A 122 -9.47 -6.31 9.08
CA SER A 122 -10.05 -7.08 10.19
C SER A 122 -8.99 -7.87 10.94
N LYS A 123 -9.20 -8.08 12.25
CA LYS A 123 -8.34 -8.91 13.12
C LYS A 123 -6.83 -8.64 12.95
N LYS A 124 -6.44 -7.36 12.88
CA LYS A 124 -5.05 -6.92 12.66
C LYS A 124 -4.48 -7.33 11.29
N ARG A 125 -5.29 -7.32 10.23
CA ARG A 125 -4.94 -7.72 8.87
C ARG A 125 -5.48 -6.73 7.86
N LEU A 126 -4.69 -6.52 6.81
CA LEU A 126 -5.13 -5.97 5.53
C LEU A 126 -5.64 -7.12 4.67
N ILE A 127 -6.78 -6.95 4.01
CA ILE A 127 -7.38 -7.94 3.13
C ILE A 127 -7.70 -7.26 1.81
N ILE A 128 -7.17 -7.83 0.73
CA ILE A 128 -7.45 -7.38 -0.65
C ILE A 128 -8.28 -8.48 -1.29
N PHE A 129 -9.42 -8.10 -1.85
CA PHE A 129 -10.31 -8.96 -2.60
C PHE A 129 -10.24 -8.62 -4.08
N ASP A 130 -10.01 -9.64 -4.90
CA ASP A 130 -10.08 -9.55 -6.35
C ASP A 130 -11.21 -10.46 -6.85
N ARG A 131 -12.09 -9.92 -7.69
CA ARG A 131 -13.18 -10.62 -8.34
C ARG A 131 -12.97 -10.64 -9.85
N LEU A 132 -13.24 -11.79 -10.45
CA LEU A 132 -13.44 -11.95 -11.89
C LEU A 132 -14.69 -12.81 -12.10
N ALA A 133 -15.19 -12.88 -13.33
CA ALA A 133 -16.31 -13.78 -13.64
C ALA A 133 -15.96 -15.22 -13.24
N GLY A 134 -16.75 -15.81 -12.35
CA GLY A 134 -16.52 -17.16 -11.82
C GLY A 134 -15.28 -17.32 -10.93
N TYR A 135 -14.68 -16.24 -10.44
CA TYR A 135 -13.47 -16.29 -9.62
C TYR A 135 -13.51 -15.27 -8.48
N SER A 136 -13.05 -15.71 -7.30
CA SER A 136 -12.94 -14.86 -6.12
C SER A 136 -11.61 -15.14 -5.44
N HIS A 137 -10.85 -14.10 -5.11
CA HIS A 137 -9.54 -14.22 -4.51
C HIS A 137 -9.34 -13.23 -3.37
N TYR A 138 -9.11 -13.77 -2.18
CA TYR A 138 -8.74 -12.99 -1.01
C TYR A 138 -7.26 -13.18 -0.71
N SER A 139 -6.53 -12.08 -0.67
CA SER A 139 -5.16 -12.01 -0.19
C SER A 139 -5.12 -11.33 1.18
N ILE A 140 -4.70 -12.07 2.22
CA ILE A 140 -4.69 -11.61 3.62
C ILE A 140 -3.25 -11.36 4.07
N TYR A 141 -2.98 -10.14 4.56
CA TYR A 141 -1.65 -9.68 4.92
C TYR A 141 -1.54 -9.28 6.39
N LYS A 142 -0.38 -9.57 6.99
CA LYS A 142 0.08 -8.90 8.20
C LYS A 142 0.92 -7.68 7.81
N LEU A 143 0.77 -6.59 8.54
CA LEU A 143 1.67 -5.44 8.44
C LEU A 143 2.75 -5.55 9.52
N TYR A 144 4.01 -5.42 9.12
CA TYR A 144 5.16 -5.53 10.01
C TYR A 144 6.34 -4.75 9.47
N LYS A 145 6.95 -3.90 10.31
CA LYS A 145 8.17 -3.13 10.00
C LYS A 145 8.09 -2.35 8.66
N GLY A 146 6.96 -1.68 8.41
CA GLY A 146 6.75 -0.90 7.19
C GLY A 146 6.59 -1.73 5.91
N LYS A 147 6.26 -3.02 6.05
CA LYS A 147 6.03 -3.96 4.95
C LYS A 147 4.75 -4.75 5.19
N ARG A 148 4.14 -5.25 4.12
CA ARG A 148 3.09 -6.28 4.18
C ARG A 148 3.69 -7.66 3.92
N LYS A 149 3.23 -8.68 4.64
CA LYS A 149 3.58 -10.09 4.43
C LYS A 149 2.30 -10.88 4.22
N LYS A 150 2.18 -11.56 3.08
CA LYS A 150 1.03 -12.44 2.81
C LYS A 150 1.04 -13.58 3.82
N THR A 151 -0.10 -13.85 4.43
CA THR A 151 -0.27 -14.90 5.44
C THR A 151 -1.30 -15.94 5.05
N LEU A 152 -2.25 -15.56 4.22
CA LEU A 152 -3.24 -16.46 3.68
C LEU A 152 -3.64 -15.98 2.28
N ASP A 153 -3.85 -16.95 1.41
CA ASP A 153 -4.40 -16.80 0.07
C ASP A 153 -5.61 -17.74 -0.01
N LEU A 154 -6.78 -17.22 -0.36
CA LEU A 154 -7.99 -18.00 -0.55
C LEU A 154 -8.51 -17.75 -1.96
N LYS A 155 -8.68 -18.80 -2.75
CA LYS A 155 -9.26 -18.71 -4.09
C LYS A 155 -10.48 -19.60 -4.20
N TYR A 156 -11.48 -19.12 -4.91
CA TYR A 156 -12.67 -19.85 -5.26
C TYR A 156 -12.91 -19.69 -6.74
N TYR A 157 -13.09 -20.82 -7.42
CA TYR A 157 -13.52 -20.90 -8.81
C TYR A 157 -14.93 -21.45 -8.81
N GLN A 158 -15.89 -20.71 -9.36
CA GLN A 158 -17.24 -21.18 -9.56
C GLN A 158 -17.26 -22.27 -10.64
N ALA A 159 -18.22 -23.19 -10.54
CA ALA A 159 -18.56 -24.01 -11.69
C ALA A 159 -19.06 -23.10 -12.81
N ASN A 160 -18.45 -23.18 -13.98
CA ASN A 160 -18.97 -22.51 -15.16
C ASN A 160 -18.95 -23.43 -16.38
N HIS A 161 -19.91 -23.23 -17.27
CA HIS A 161 -19.96 -23.90 -18.58
C HIS A 161 -18.84 -23.44 -19.55
N TYR A 162 -17.99 -22.49 -19.13
CA TYR A 162 -16.95 -21.84 -19.95
C TYR A 162 -15.51 -22.32 -19.64
N GLY A 163 -15.36 -23.51 -19.04
CA GLY A 163 -14.09 -24.26 -19.05
C GLY A 163 -13.20 -24.15 -17.81
N TYR A 164 -13.64 -23.58 -16.69
CA TYR A 164 -12.78 -23.42 -15.50
C TYR A 164 -12.88 -24.55 -14.47
N SER A 165 -13.99 -25.30 -14.41
CA SER A 165 -14.16 -26.60 -13.73
C SER A 165 -15.66 -26.98 -13.75
N PRO A 166 -16.04 -28.26 -13.87
CA PRO A 166 -17.45 -28.66 -13.70
C PRO A 166 -17.98 -28.46 -12.27
N TYR A 167 -17.10 -28.25 -11.27
CA TYR A 167 -17.49 -28.08 -9.87
C TYR A 167 -16.79 -26.89 -9.23
N PRO A 168 -17.44 -26.21 -8.27
CA PRO A 168 -16.78 -25.17 -7.51
C PRO A 168 -15.51 -25.71 -6.83
N THR A 169 -14.40 -25.01 -7.00
CA THR A 169 -13.11 -25.46 -6.47
C THR A 169 -12.49 -24.39 -5.58
N CYS A 170 -12.24 -24.76 -4.33
CA CYS A 170 -11.63 -23.90 -3.32
C CYS A 170 -10.13 -24.20 -3.17
N PHE A 171 -9.33 -23.16 -2.98
CA PHE A 171 -7.91 -23.27 -2.66
C PHE A 171 -7.55 -22.43 -1.44
N LYS A 172 -6.64 -22.97 -0.64
CA LYS A 172 -5.97 -22.28 0.47
C LYS A 172 -4.47 -22.36 0.26
N ASN A 173 -3.81 -21.21 0.16
CA ASN A 173 -2.36 -21.10 -0.08
C ASN A 173 -1.91 -21.97 -1.26
N GLY A 174 -2.65 -21.92 -2.37
CA GLY A 174 -2.37 -22.69 -3.58
C GLY A 174 -2.72 -24.18 -3.54
N LYS A 175 -3.17 -24.72 -2.39
CA LYS A 175 -3.59 -26.14 -2.27
C LYS A 175 -5.11 -26.24 -2.27
N LYS A 176 -5.67 -27.23 -3.00
CA LYS A 176 -7.12 -27.51 -2.99
C LYS A 176 -7.58 -27.78 -1.56
N CYS A 177 -8.75 -27.27 -1.19
CA CYS A 177 -9.37 -27.47 0.12
C CYS A 177 -10.88 -27.63 -0.01
N SER A 178 -11.54 -28.08 1.05
CA SER A 178 -13.01 -28.15 1.08
C SER A 178 -13.65 -26.77 1.20
N GLU A 179 -14.87 -26.61 0.71
CA GLU A 179 -15.66 -25.39 0.89
C GLU A 179 -15.82 -25.02 2.37
N LYS A 180 -16.07 -26.01 3.23
CA LYS A 180 -16.11 -25.82 4.69
C LYS A 180 -14.82 -25.17 5.22
N THR A 181 -13.67 -25.57 4.69
CA THR A 181 -12.38 -24.95 5.06
C THR A 181 -12.31 -23.52 4.56
N TYR A 182 -12.71 -23.28 3.30
CA TYR A 182 -12.71 -21.95 2.69
C TYR A 182 -13.56 -20.96 3.50
N TYR A 183 -14.84 -21.27 3.73
CA TYR A 183 -15.77 -20.41 4.47
C TYR A 183 -15.35 -20.21 5.92
N LYS A 184 -14.82 -21.25 6.59
CA LYS A 184 -14.22 -21.11 7.93
C LYS A 184 -13.17 -19.99 7.99
N TYR A 185 -12.37 -19.82 6.94
CA TYR A 185 -11.38 -18.74 6.92
C TYR A 185 -11.98 -17.38 6.55
N LEU A 186 -13.01 -17.33 5.71
CA LEU A 186 -13.75 -16.09 5.48
C LEU A 186 -14.36 -15.57 6.79
N ASP A 187 -15.04 -16.45 7.54
CA ASP A 187 -15.65 -16.14 8.83
C ASP A 187 -14.60 -15.73 9.87
N LYS A 188 -13.49 -16.48 9.95
CA LYS A 188 -12.40 -16.19 10.89
C LYS A 188 -11.89 -14.75 10.77
N TYR A 189 -11.88 -14.21 9.56
CA TYR A 189 -11.40 -12.85 9.28
C TYR A 189 -12.52 -11.84 9.09
N ASN A 190 -13.79 -12.19 9.28
CA ASN A 190 -14.94 -11.29 9.06
C ASN A 190 -14.84 -10.53 7.72
N ILE A 191 -14.48 -11.24 6.66
CA ILE A 191 -14.34 -10.66 5.32
C ILE A 191 -15.72 -10.15 4.84
N GLY A 192 -15.78 -8.95 4.28
CA GLY A 192 -17.03 -8.31 3.83
C GLY A 192 -17.84 -7.58 4.92
N LYS A 193 -17.29 -7.41 6.13
CA LYS A 193 -18.00 -6.72 7.24
C LYS A 193 -17.42 -5.35 7.61
N ASN A 194 -16.27 -4.97 7.05
CA ASN A 194 -15.53 -3.77 7.47
C ASN A 194 -14.88 -3.12 6.25
N ASP A 195 -15.74 -2.45 5.50
CA ASP A 195 -15.37 -1.81 4.24
C ASP A 195 -14.73 -0.45 4.51
N VAL A 196 -14.03 0.07 3.51
CA VAL A 196 -13.29 1.32 3.61
C VAL A 196 -14.08 2.45 2.95
N THR A 197 -14.73 3.29 3.75
CA THR A 197 -15.29 4.56 3.26
C THR A 197 -14.24 5.67 3.34
N TYR A 198 -14.00 6.38 2.23
CA TYR A 198 -13.00 7.44 2.15
C TYR A 198 -13.58 8.82 2.45
N LYS A 199 -12.69 9.76 2.78
CA LYS A 199 -12.97 11.19 2.90
C LYS A 199 -12.37 11.91 1.70
N LYS A 200 -13.04 12.92 1.18
CA LYS A 200 -12.45 13.79 0.14
C LYS A 200 -11.23 14.53 0.71
N ILE A 201 -10.20 14.68 -0.11
CA ILE A 201 -9.05 15.55 0.16
C ILE A 201 -9.48 16.98 -0.21
N ILE A 202 -9.31 17.91 0.72
CA ILE A 202 -9.63 19.34 0.55
C ILE A 202 -8.32 20.07 0.28
#